data_AF-A0A444HJX1-F1
#
_entry.id   AF-A0A444HJX1-F1
#
_cell.length_a   1.000
_cell.length_b   1.000
_cell.length_c   1.000
_cell.angle_alpha   90.00
_cell.angle_beta   90.00
_cell.angle_gamma   90.00
#
_symmetry.space_group_name_H-M   'P 1'
#
loop_
_entity.id
_entity.type
_entity.pdbx_description
1 polymer ?
#
loop_
_entity_poly.entity_id
_entity_poly.type
_entity_poly.pdbx_seq_one_letter_code
_entity_poly.pdbx_strand_id
1 'polypeptide(L)' 'EYHDAPADWLEKAAASQPFGRLVDPHEVARACAYLSSSESGLMTGSVICFDQSIWGAYDGSPHPVAAL' A
#
# COMPACT_ATOMS: atom_id res chain seq x y z
N GLU A 1 -7.33 -4.75 21.93
CA GLU A 1 -5.97 -5.20 21.54
C GLU A 1 -5.97 -5.56 20.07
N TYR A 2 -5.10 -4.94 19.28
CA TYR A 2 -4.82 -5.38 17.92
C TYR A 2 -3.62 -6.33 18.01
N HIS A 3 -3.86 -7.64 17.95
CA HIS A 3 -2.83 -8.67 17.76
C HIS A 3 -1.61 -8.61 18.71
N ASP A 4 -1.80 -8.32 20.00
CA ASP A 4 -0.70 -8.16 20.98
C ASP A 4 0.38 -7.13 20.58
N ALA A 5 0.02 -6.17 19.70
CA ALA A 5 0.95 -5.17 19.21
C ALA A 5 1.25 -4.12 20.29
N PRO A 6 2.51 -3.64 20.40
CA PRO A 6 2.87 -2.53 21.27
C PRO A 6 2.02 -1.29 20.98
N ALA A 7 1.74 -0.45 21.98
CA ALA A 7 0.89 0.74 21.80
C ALA A 7 1.36 1.69 20.68
N ASP A 8 2.67 1.70 20.37
CA ASP A 8 3.31 2.56 19.38
C ASP A 8 3.56 1.86 18.02
N TRP A 9 2.92 0.71 17.79
CA TRP A 9 3.16 -0.09 16.58
C TRP A 9 2.83 0.68 15.30
N LEU A 10 1.76 1.48 15.32
CA LEU A 10 1.24 2.16 14.14
C LEU A 10 2.19 3.28 13.72
N GLU A 11 2.67 4.07 14.68
CA GLU A 11 3.66 5.12 14.43
C GLU A 11 4.96 4.54 13.87
N LYS A 12 5.44 3.43 14.44
CA LYS A 12 6.66 2.76 13.96
C LYS A 12 6.50 2.21 12.55
N ALA A 13 5.38 1.55 12.27
CA ALA A 13 5.11 0.97 10.96
C ALA A 13 4.94 2.04 9.87
N ALA A 14 4.29 3.17 10.21
CA ALA A 14 4.17 4.32 9.32
C ALA A 14 5.52 4.94 8.98
N ALA A 15 6.36 5.18 9.99
CA ALA A 15 7.68 5.78 9.81
C ALA A 15 8.62 4.91 8.95
N SER A 16 8.41 3.59 8.89
CA SER A 16 9.23 2.69 8.07
C SER A 16 8.83 2.62 6.60
N GLN A 17 7.70 3.23 6.20
CA GLN A 17 7.27 3.23 4.80
C GLN A 17 8.01 4.27 3.96
N PRO A 18 8.08 4.10 2.63
CA PRO A 18 8.79 5.03 1.74
C PRO A 18 8.39 6.51 1.89
N PHE A 19 7.11 6.80 2.14
CA PHE A 19 6.61 8.17 2.35
C PHE A 19 6.42 8.54 3.82
N GLY A 20 6.91 7.71 4.76
CA GLY A 20 6.81 7.96 6.20
C GLY A 20 5.38 7.90 6.74
N ARG A 21 4.45 7.28 6.01
CA ARG A 21 3.06 7.06 6.42
C ARG A 21 2.53 5.75 5.89
N LEU A 22 1.49 5.20 6.52
CA LEU A 22 0.71 4.12 5.93
C LEU A 22 -0.32 4.67 4.93
N VAL A 23 -0.81 3.80 4.06
CA VAL A 23 -1.97 4.08 3.23
C VAL A 23 -3.19 4.26 4.15
N ASP A 24 -3.90 5.37 3.99
CA ASP A 24 -5.12 5.65 4.75
C ASP A 24 -6.33 4.96 4.07
N PRO A 25 -7.14 4.17 4.79
CA PRO A 25 -8.37 3.58 4.25
C PRO A 25 -9.30 4.58 3.55
N HIS A 26 -9.36 5.83 3.99
CA HIS A 26 -10.17 6.86 3.34
C HIS A 26 -9.63 7.25 1.95
N GLU A 27 -8.31 7.17 1.73
CA GLU A 27 -7.71 7.40 0.41
C GLU A 27 -8.08 6.28 -0.56
N VAL A 28 -8.02 5.03 -0.08
CA VAL A 28 -8.44 3.85 -0.85
C VAL A 28 -9.93 3.93 -1.20
N ALA A 29 -10.78 4.31 -0.23
CA ALA A 29 -12.22 4.47 -0.46
C ALA A 29 -12.52 5.51 -1.54
N ARG A 30 -11.79 6.64 -1.59
CA ARG A 30 -11.93 7.63 -2.67
C ARG A 30 -11.54 7.07 -4.03
N ALA A 31 -10.46 6.29 -4.12
CA ALA A 31 -10.07 5.63 -5.37
C ALA A 31 -11.14 4.63 -5.84
N CYS A 32 -11.66 3.81 -4.94
CA CYS A 32 -12.77 2.91 -5.23
C CYS A 32 -14.03 3.66 -5.69
N ALA A 33 -14.37 4.76 -5.02
CA ALA A 33 -15.53 5.59 -5.37
C ALA A 33 -15.38 6.18 -6.78
N TYR A 34 -14.19 6.70 -7.13
CA TYR A 34 -13.90 7.17 -8.48
C TYR A 34 -14.08 6.05 -9.51
N LEU A 35 -13.46 4.88 -9.29
CA LEU A 35 -13.53 3.73 -10.20
C LEU A 35 -14.96 3.19 -10.36
N SER A 36 -15.81 3.35 -9.33
CA SER A 36 -17.21 2.90 -9.34
C SER A 36 -18.19 3.96 -9.87
N SER A 37 -17.71 5.15 -10.24
CA SER A 37 -18.52 6.25 -10.74
C SER A 37 -18.47 6.36 -12.27
N SER A 38 -19.28 7.25 -12.84
CA SER A 38 -19.19 7.60 -14.27
C SER A 38 -17.86 8.25 -14.65
N GLU A 39 -17.13 8.81 -13.69
CA GLU A 39 -15.87 9.52 -13.95
C GLU A 39 -14.75 8.57 -14.41
N SER A 40 -14.84 7.27 -14.10
CA SER A 40 -13.89 6.27 -14.61
C SER A 40 -14.13 5.91 -16.09
N GLY A 41 -15.23 6.38 -16.67
CA GLY A 41 -15.54 6.27 -18.09
C GLY A 41 -15.61 4.82 -18.58
N LEU A 42 -14.78 4.50 -19.58
CA LEU A 42 -14.75 3.17 -20.22
C LEU A 42 -13.79 2.19 -19.53
N MET A 43 -13.20 2.56 -18.38
CA MET A 43 -12.16 1.78 -17.72
C MET A 43 -12.70 0.42 -17.26
N THR A 44 -12.07 -0.66 -17.71
CA THR A 44 -12.39 -2.04 -17.34
C THR A 44 -11.17 -2.95 -17.48
N GLY A 45 -11.19 -4.12 -16.85
CA GLY A 45 -10.12 -5.13 -16.92
C GLY A 45 -8.76 -4.68 -16.39
N SER A 46 -8.72 -3.56 -15.65
CA SER A 46 -7.48 -2.93 -15.20
C SER A 46 -7.10 -3.37 -13.78
N VAL A 47 -5.80 -3.53 -13.53
CA VAL A 47 -5.23 -3.74 -12.20
C VAL A 47 -4.52 -2.46 -11.79
N ILE A 48 -5.02 -1.79 -10.74
CA ILE A 48 -4.48 -0.52 -10.27
C ILE A 48 -3.62 -0.77 -9.03
N CYS A 49 -2.31 -0.57 -9.15
CA CYS A 49 -1.40 -0.61 -8.02
C CYS A 49 -1.58 0.66 -7.17
N PHE A 50 -2.14 0.51 -5.97
CA PHE A 50 -2.32 1.59 -5.00
C PHE A 50 -1.44 1.33 -3.78
N ASP A 51 -0.16 1.66 -3.90
CA ASP A 51 0.85 1.45 -2.87
C ASP A 51 2.03 2.41 -3.08
N GLN A 52 2.92 2.49 -2.10
CA GLN A 52 4.15 3.30 -2.14
C GLN A 52 5.32 2.55 -2.76
N SER A 53 5.06 1.45 -3.47
CA SER A 53 6.04 0.63 -4.17
C SER A 53 5.69 0.44 -5.65
N ILE A 54 6.68 0.12 -6.46
CA ILE A 54 6.51 -0.21 -7.87
C ILE A 54 7.00 -1.62 -8.11
N TRP A 55 6.16 -2.46 -8.72
CA TRP A 55 6.51 -3.85 -9.00
C TRP A 55 7.70 -3.93 -9.97
N GLY A 56 8.75 -4.64 -9.55
CA GLY A 56 9.98 -4.79 -10.32
C GLY A 56 10.96 -3.62 -10.22
N ALA A 57 10.65 -2.57 -9.45
CA ALA A 57 11.58 -1.48 -9.19
C ALA A 57 12.22 -1.63 -7.80
N TYR A 58 13.55 -1.63 -7.77
CA TYR A 58 14.36 -1.75 -6.57
C TYR A 58 15.78 -1.24 -6.86
N ASP A 59 16.49 -0.77 -5.84
CA ASP A 59 17.91 -0.38 -5.98
C ASP A 59 18.82 -1.61 -6.20
N GLY A 60 18.40 -2.78 -5.69
CA GLY A 60 19.06 -4.06 -5.90
C GLY A 60 18.04 -5.20 -5.84
N SER A 61 18.24 -6.24 -6.65
CA SER A 61 17.31 -7.35 -6.76
C SER A 61 17.07 -8.02 -5.39
N PRO A 62 15.81 -8.15 -4.94
CA PRO A 62 15.48 -8.84 -3.69
C PRO A 62 15.93 -10.29 -3.75
N HIS A 63 16.59 -10.77 -2.69
CA HIS A 63 17.04 -12.15 -2.54
C HIS A 63 16.95 -12.56 -1.06
N PRO A 64 16.70 -13.84 -0.75
CA PRO A 64 16.63 -14.31 0.63
C PRO A 64 17.93 -14.04 1.39
N VAL A 65 17.80 -13.63 2.66
CA VAL A 65 18.96 -13.33 3.53
C VAL A 65 19.54 -14.58 4.21
N ALA A 66 18.78 -15.68 4.28
CA ALA A 66 19.20 -16.97 4.82
C ALA A 66 18.34 -18.09 4.22
N ALA A 67 18.82 -19.34 4.33
CA ALA A 67 18.00 -20.52 4.08
C ALA A 67 16.99 -20.74 5.23
N LEU A 68 15.87 -21.40 4.91
CA LEU A 68 14.86 -21.82 5.88
C LEU A 68 15.36 -22.92 6.81
#